data_AF-N9NNV3-F1
#
_entry.id   AF-N9NNV3-F1
#
_cell.length_a   1.000
_cell.length_b   1.000
_cell.length_c   1.000
_cell.angle_alpha   90.00
_cell.angle_beta   90.00
_cell.angle_gamma   90.00
#
_symmetry.space_group_name_H-M   'P 1'
#
loop_
_entity.id
_entity.type
_entity.pdbx_description
1 polymer ?
#
loop_
_entity_poly.entity_id
_entity_poly.type
_entity_poly.pdbx_seq_one_letter_code
_entity_poly.pdbx_strand_id
1 'polypeptide(L)'
;MSQISTDVPNFIGDLNAGIFEKQLGAVLSDVAAGVVLNGKQGEVTIKLKIKQISDTSQVSVEHSIDYKTPTAKGGHRTEYSVG
;
A
#
# COMPACT_ATOMS: atom_id res chain seq x y z
N MET A 1 -6.63 -17.13 24.66
CA MET A 1 -5.83 -17.31 23.43
C MET A 1 -4.71 -16.28 23.50
N SER A 2 -3.45 -16.70 23.54
CA SER A 2 -2.34 -15.74 23.42
C SER A 2 -2.40 -15.16 22.01
N GLN A 3 -2.61 -13.85 21.90
CA GLN A 3 -2.67 -13.16 20.63
C GLN A 3 -1.26 -13.14 20.03
N ILE A 4 -0.99 -14.06 19.10
CA ILE A 4 0.20 -14.00 18.24
C ILE A 4 -0.09 -12.92 17.21
N SER A 5 0.46 -11.74 17.41
CA SER A 5 0.32 -10.62 16.48
C SER A 5 1.21 -10.84 15.25
N THR A 6 0.73 -10.41 14.08
CA THR A 6 1.55 -10.37 12.86
C THR A 6 2.77 -9.47 13.08
N ASP A 7 3.95 -9.96 12.71
CA ASP A 7 5.15 -9.13 12.58
C ASP A 7 5.01 -8.27 11.33
N VAL A 8 4.59 -7.01 11.52
CA VAL A 8 4.26 -6.10 10.42
C VAL A 8 5.48 -5.79 9.53
N PRO A 9 6.69 -5.48 10.07
CA PRO A 9 7.88 -5.30 9.24
C PRO A 9 8.17 -6.49 8.31
N ASN A 10 8.18 -7.72 8.86
CA ASN A 10 8.41 -8.91 8.05
C ASN A 10 7.28 -9.15 7.04
N PHE A 11 6.03 -9.00 7.46
CA PHE A 11 4.87 -9.14 6.57
C PHE A 11 4.93 -8.20 5.37
N ILE A 12 5.19 -6.91 5.59
CA ILE A 12 5.27 -5.92 4.50
C ILE A 12 6.48 -6.18 3.59
N GLY A 13 7.62 -6.59 4.15
CA GLY A 13 8.81 -6.96 3.39
C GLY A 13 8.61 -8.20 2.51
N ASP A 14 7.76 -9.14 2.94
CA ASP A 14 7.48 -10.37 2.19
C ASP A 14 6.41 -10.17 1.09
N LEU A 15 5.57 -9.12 1.18
CA LEU A 15 4.55 -8.83 0.17
C LEU A 15 5.17 -8.58 -1.20
N ASN A 16 4.77 -9.40 -2.18
CA ASN A 16 5.28 -9.38 -3.55
C ASN A 16 6.82 -9.41 -3.60
N ALA A 17 7.45 -10.25 -2.77
CA ALA A 17 8.91 -10.38 -2.67
C ALA A 17 9.64 -9.03 -2.42
N GLY A 18 9.05 -8.18 -1.59
CA GLY A 18 9.58 -6.85 -1.23
C GLY A 18 9.36 -5.77 -2.29
N ILE A 19 8.68 -6.08 -3.39
CA ILE A 19 8.31 -5.07 -4.39
C ILE A 19 7.28 -4.10 -3.80
N PHE A 20 6.36 -4.59 -2.97
CA PHE A 20 5.35 -3.74 -2.32
C PHE A 20 5.99 -2.67 -1.44
N GLU A 21 6.98 -3.04 -0.61
CA GLU A 21 7.70 -2.11 0.25
C GLU A 21 8.39 -1.00 -0.57
N LYS A 22 9.05 -1.38 -1.67
CA LYS A 22 9.71 -0.43 -2.58
C LYS A 22 8.71 0.50 -3.27
N GLN A 23 7.59 -0.04 -3.75
CA GLN A 23 6.52 0.74 -4.37
C GLN A 23 5.91 1.72 -3.38
N LEU A 24 5.61 1.28 -2.17
CA LEU A 24 5.07 2.13 -1.11
C LEU A 24 6.02 3.27 -0.76
N GLY A 25 7.32 2.99 -0.61
CA GLY A 25 8.33 4.03 -0.35
C GLY A 25 8.41 5.08 -1.47
N ALA A 26 8.35 4.65 -2.73
CA ALA A 26 8.35 5.55 -3.88
C ALA A 26 7.06 6.41 -3.93
N VAL A 27 5.89 5.78 -3.74
CA VAL A 27 4.59 6.46 -3.74
C VAL A 27 4.50 7.51 -2.62
N LEU A 28 4.94 7.16 -1.41
CA LEU A 28 4.96 8.09 -0.28
C LEU A 28 5.85 9.31 -0.58
N SER A 29 7.01 9.08 -1.20
CA SER A 29 7.95 10.14 -1.56
C SER A 29 7.37 11.07 -2.64
N ASP A 30 6.74 10.51 -3.67
CA ASP A 30 6.10 11.27 -4.76
C ASP A 30 4.94 12.13 -4.24
N VAL A 31 4.03 11.53 -3.45
CA VAL A 31 2.90 12.25 -2.86
C VAL A 31 3.38 13.37 -1.94
N ALA A 32 4.36 13.10 -1.07
CA ALA A 32 4.93 14.12 -0.18
C ALA A 32 5.57 15.28 -0.96
N ALA A 33 6.36 14.98 -2.00
CA ALA A 33 6.94 16.01 -2.86
C ALA A 33 5.85 16.85 -3.55
N GLY A 34 4.81 16.21 -4.08
CA GLY A 34 3.66 16.89 -4.66
C GLY A 34 2.97 17.83 -3.67
N VAL A 35 2.75 17.38 -2.44
CA VAL A 35 2.11 18.18 -1.36
C VAL A 35 2.94 19.43 -1.05
N VAL A 36 4.25 19.28 -0.84
CA VAL A 36 5.16 20.39 -0.55
C VAL A 36 5.21 21.39 -1.71
N LEU A 37 5.30 20.90 -2.95
CA LEU A 37 5.42 21.76 -4.13
C LEU A 37 4.14 22.52 -4.49
N ASN A 38 2.97 21.94 -4.20
CA ASN A 38 1.69 22.49 -4.66
C ASN A 38 0.80 23.04 -3.54
N GLY A 39 1.18 22.84 -2.26
CA GLY A 39 0.41 23.31 -1.10
C GLY A 39 -0.99 22.71 -0.99
N LYS A 40 -1.23 21.56 -1.62
CA LYS A 40 -2.52 20.85 -1.66
C LYS A 40 -2.37 19.49 -1.01
N GLN A 41 -3.48 18.97 -0.46
CA GLN A 41 -3.51 17.64 0.13
C GLN A 41 -3.28 16.54 -0.93
N GLY A 42 -2.46 15.55 -0.56
CA GLY A 42 -2.30 14.28 -1.26
C GLY A 42 -2.85 13.13 -0.43
N GLU A 43 -2.97 11.95 -1.03
CA GLU A 43 -3.54 10.75 -0.38
C GLU A 43 -2.80 9.49 -0.83
N VAL A 44 -2.62 8.55 0.08
CA VAL A 44 -2.16 7.18 -0.19
C VAL A 44 -3.07 6.22 0.56
N THR A 45 -3.65 5.26 -0.15
CA THR A 45 -4.57 4.25 0.36
C THR A 45 -3.98 2.86 0.09
N ILE A 46 -3.72 2.12 1.16
CA ILE A 46 -3.35 0.70 1.08
C ILE A 46 -4.61 -0.14 1.32
N LYS A 47 -4.89 -1.07 0.42
CA LYS A 47 -6.02 -2.00 0.54
C LYS A 47 -5.49 -3.42 0.67
N LEU A 48 -5.87 -4.09 1.75
CA LEU A 48 -5.60 -5.51 1.98
C LEU A 48 -6.93 -6.28 1.96
N LYS A 49 -7.05 -7.28 1.09
CA LYS A 49 -8.21 -8.18 1.08
C LYS A 49 -7.76 -9.54 1.57
N ILE A 50 -8.38 -10.01 2.64
CA ILE A 50 -8.02 -11.26 3.30
C ILE A 50 -9.12 -12.29 3.02
N LYS A 51 -8.75 -13.45 2.52
CA LYS A 51 -9.68 -14.55 2.21
C LYS A 51 -9.11 -15.88 2.72
N GLN A 52 -9.91 -16.66 3.44
CA GLN A 52 -9.51 -17.99 3.86
C GLN A 52 -9.24 -18.92 2.66
N ILE A 53 -8.20 -19.74 2.77
CA ILE A 53 -7.87 -20.75 1.77
C ILE A 53 -8.65 -22.03 2.10
N SER A 54 -9.78 -22.21 1.40
CA SER A 54 -10.68 -23.36 1.57
C SER A 54 -11.03 -23.58 3.06
N ASP A 55 -10.98 -24.83 3.54
CA ASP A 55 -11.26 -25.18 4.94
C ASP A 55 -10.00 -25.20 5.83
N THR A 56 -8.88 -24.63 5.34
CA THR A 56 -7.60 -24.60 6.09
C THR A 56 -7.54 -23.43 7.05
N SER A 57 -6.57 -23.45 7.97
CA SER A 57 -6.26 -22.30 8.84
C SER A 57 -5.36 -21.25 8.18
N GLN A 58 -5.26 -21.24 6.85
CA GLN A 58 -4.46 -20.28 6.09
C GLN A 58 -5.34 -19.25 5.39
N VAL A 59 -4.77 -18.07 5.12
CA VAL A 59 -5.43 -16.98 4.39
C VAL A 59 -4.57 -16.52 3.22
N SER A 60 -5.22 -16.16 2.12
CA SER A 60 -4.63 -15.37 1.04
C SER A 60 -4.83 -13.89 1.33
N VAL A 61 -3.85 -13.07 0.97
CA VAL A 61 -3.87 -11.62 1.14
C VAL A 61 -3.56 -10.95 -0.20
N GLU A 62 -4.60 -10.44 -0.86
CA GLU A 62 -4.43 -9.56 -2.03
C GLU A 62 -4.15 -8.14 -1.54
N HIS A 63 -3.29 -7.40 -2.25
CA HIS A 63 -2.91 -6.04 -1.85
C HIS A 63 -2.90 -5.06 -3.02
N SER A 64 -3.32 -3.82 -2.75
CA SER A 64 -3.19 -2.72 -3.70
C SER A 64 -2.84 -1.40 -3.01
N ILE A 65 -2.19 -0.51 -3.78
CA ILE A 65 -1.86 0.86 -3.42
C ILE A 65 -2.59 1.78 -4.40
N ASP A 66 -3.46 2.65 -3.91
CA ASP A 66 -4.05 3.75 -4.68
C ASP A 66 -3.56 5.07 -4.08
N TYR A 67 -3.17 6.02 -4.92
CA TYR A 67 -2.65 7.29 -4.42
C TYR A 67 -3.01 8.46 -5.33
N LYS A 68 -3.05 9.64 -4.71
CA LYS A 68 -3.32 10.93 -5.34
C LYS A 68 -2.18 11.90 -5.02
N THR A 69 -1.38 12.20 -6.02
CA THR A 69 -0.32 13.22 -5.94
C THR A 69 -0.87 14.56 -6.45
N PRO A 70 -0.86 15.64 -5.66
CA PRO A 70 -1.27 16.94 -6.16
C PRO A 70 -0.23 17.50 -7.14
N THR A 71 -0.71 18.06 -8.25
CA THR A 71 0.11 18.68 -9.30
C THR A 71 -0.46 20.03 -9.71
N ALA A 72 0.36 20.86 -10.36
CA ALA A 72 -0.04 22.20 -10.80
C ALA A 72 -1.29 22.19 -11.71
N LYS A 73 -1.52 21.10 -12.45
CA LYS A 73 -2.64 20.96 -13.41
C LYS A 73 -3.87 20.20 -12.89
N GLY A 74 -3.95 19.86 -11.60
CA GLY A 74 -5.18 19.27 -11.03
C GLY A 74 -5.03 17.92 -10.32
N GLY A 75 -3.80 17.46 -10.07
CA GLY A 75 -3.52 16.19 -9.39
C GLY A 75 -3.53 14.99 -10.33
N HIS A 76 -2.75 13.97 -9.99
CA HIS A 76 -2.70 12.68 -10.69
C HIS A 76 -3.07 11.56 -9.72
N ARG A 77 -3.87 10.59 -10.17
CA ARG A 77 -4.25 9.40 -9.40
C ARG A 77 -3.68 8.17 -10.08
N THR A 78 -3.13 7.24 -9.31
CA THR A 78 -2.57 5.99 -9.83
C THR A 78 -2.85 4.84 -8.87
N GLU A 79 -3.12 3.66 -9.42
CA GLU A 79 -3.39 2.43 -8.68
C GLU A 79 -2.39 1.33 -9.09
N TYR A 80 -1.78 0.69 -8.10
CA TYR A 80 -0.98 -0.53 -8.24
C TYR A 80 -1.72 -1.67 -7.54
N SER A 81 -2.13 -2.71 -8.28
CA SER A 81 -2.80 -3.88 -7.71
C SER A 81 -2.04 -5.14 -8.06
N VAL A 82 -1.82 -6.01 -7.06
CA VAL A 82 -1.27 -7.36 -7.24
C VAL A 82 -2.21 -8.35 -6.59
N GLY A 83 -2.69 -9.31 -7.38
CA GLY A 83 -3.58 -10.40 -6.94
C GLY A 83 -2.84 -11.62 -6.44
#